data_AF-A0A2W2AWW2-F1
#
_entry.id   AF-A0A2W2AWW2-F1
#
_cell.length_a   1.000
_cell.length_b   1.000
_cell.length_c   1.000
_cell.angle_alpha   90.00
_cell.angle_beta   90.00
_cell.angle_gamma   90.00
#
_symmetry.space_group_name_H-M   'P 1'
#
loop_
_entity.id
_entity.type
_entity.pdbx_description
1 polymer ?
#
loop_
_entity_poly.entity_id
_entity_poly.type
_entity_poly.pdbx_seq_one_letter_code
_entity_poly.pdbx_strand_id
1 'polypeptide(L)'
;MGERRCPQVWFDGREARPASATLVTMTTAERRERWCGALDPSAFARWVADRSAGCGAHLVPVVRVGRCPDGHLAAEVLRPAVRPLGEALDVLGAPTEGVAVTLTVPLLQVAVRARAGAVEVGTVPQDGVGVDESGAVLVADVPPGAVPIHADGACAADLPRQDTCATGPRSDRTCTEPGRQPVRAPLRDDPDGPRQLVLAARMVWDRVDARAPARRALDPVLDAAKDGDAALVAEALDLVTAAAPPRPVRWTRPVSDLFDGRPAGLPPRDPAPGDVGVLLVRSVRDVVERGIPLGAARRLPLRHAVVGVVLAGGLATAATSVL
;
A
#
# COMPACT_ATOMS: atom_id res chain seq x y z
N MET A 1 -34.24 8.12 -67.52
CA MET A 1 -35.46 8.30 -66.71
C MET A 1 -35.76 6.98 -66.02
N GLY A 2 -35.97 6.97 -64.69
CA GLY A 2 -36.52 5.81 -63.98
C GLY A 2 -35.65 5.28 -62.82
N GLU A 3 -35.57 6.11 -61.78
CA GLU A 3 -35.27 5.82 -60.37
C GLU A 3 -35.12 4.35 -59.92
N ARG A 4 -33.96 3.98 -59.38
CA ARG A 4 -33.83 2.91 -58.39
C ARG A 4 -33.70 3.54 -57.00
N ARG A 5 -34.80 3.53 -56.25
CA ARG A 5 -34.85 3.95 -54.84
C ARG A 5 -34.12 2.93 -53.98
N CYS A 6 -33.12 3.38 -53.23
CA CYS A 6 -32.55 2.63 -52.11
C CYS A 6 -33.50 2.70 -50.90
N PRO A 7 -33.56 1.65 -50.07
CA PRO A 7 -34.33 1.68 -48.83
C PRO A 7 -33.65 2.58 -47.79
N GLN A 8 -34.42 3.51 -47.23
CA GLN A 8 -34.03 4.32 -46.09
C GLN A 8 -34.08 3.47 -44.82
N VAL A 9 -32.92 3.20 -44.24
CA VAL A 9 -32.83 2.63 -42.89
C VAL A 9 -33.09 3.77 -41.90
N TRP A 10 -34.24 3.72 -41.25
CA TRP A 10 -34.57 4.58 -40.11
C TRP A 10 -33.74 4.12 -38.90
N PHE A 11 -32.78 4.95 -38.48
CA PHE A 11 -32.17 4.81 -37.16
C PHE A 11 -33.05 5.53 -36.15
N ASP A 12 -33.80 4.75 -35.38
CA ASP A 12 -34.50 5.22 -34.19
C ASP A 12 -33.46 5.55 -33.12
N GLY A 13 -33.17 6.85 -32.96
CA GLY A 13 -32.21 7.38 -32.01
C GLY A 13 -32.70 7.25 -30.56
N ARG A 14 -32.58 6.07 -29.97
CA ARG A 14 -32.61 5.90 -28.51
C ARG A 14 -31.24 6.25 -27.94
N GLU A 15 -31.02 7.54 -27.78
CA GLU A 15 -29.85 8.07 -27.08
C GLU A 15 -30.00 7.70 -25.59
N ALA A 16 -29.30 6.64 -25.18
CA ALA A 16 -29.17 6.25 -23.78
C ALA A 16 -28.41 7.36 -23.05
N ARG A 17 -29.14 8.28 -22.42
CA ARG A 17 -28.55 9.25 -21.49
C ARG A 17 -27.91 8.46 -20.34
N PRO A 18 -26.59 8.54 -20.12
CA PRO A 18 -25.98 7.90 -18.97
C PRO A 18 -26.56 8.56 -17.71
N ALA A 19 -26.99 7.74 -16.76
CA ALA A 19 -27.38 8.20 -15.45
C ALA A 19 -26.24 9.04 -14.86
N SER A 20 -26.56 10.22 -14.34
CA SER A 20 -25.62 11.08 -13.64
C SER A 20 -24.90 10.27 -12.57
N ALA A 21 -23.63 9.94 -12.81
CA ALA A 21 -22.79 9.30 -11.82
C ALA A 21 -22.47 10.33 -10.73
N THR A 22 -23.14 10.19 -9.58
CA THR A 22 -22.72 10.86 -8.35
C THR A 22 -21.35 10.29 -7.99
N LEU A 23 -20.32 11.11 -8.14
CA LEU A 23 -18.96 10.76 -7.75
C LEU A 23 -18.89 10.82 -6.23
N VAL A 24 -19.21 9.70 -5.59
CA VAL A 24 -18.99 9.52 -4.15
C VAL A 24 -17.50 9.29 -3.98
N THR A 25 -16.77 10.33 -3.59
CA THR A 25 -15.43 10.18 -3.01
C THR A 25 -15.60 9.44 -1.68
N MET A 26 -15.54 8.11 -1.73
CA MET A 26 -15.24 7.33 -0.53
C MET A 26 -13.80 7.66 -0.15
N THR A 27 -13.65 8.50 0.87
CA THR A 27 -12.40 8.61 1.61
C THR A 27 -12.18 7.27 2.31
N THR A 28 -11.55 6.31 1.63
CA THR A 28 -10.86 5.22 2.32
C THR A 28 -9.86 5.89 3.24
N ALA A 29 -9.99 5.66 4.55
CA ALA A 29 -9.23 6.36 5.58
C ALA A 29 -7.75 5.96 5.53
N GLU A 30 -7.01 6.54 4.59
CA GLU A 30 -5.56 6.43 4.53
C GLU A 30 -4.98 7.02 5.82
N ARG A 31 -4.24 6.20 6.56
CA ARG A 31 -3.64 6.61 7.82
C ARG A 31 -2.18 6.94 7.58
N ARG A 32 -1.76 8.13 8.01
CA ARG A 32 -0.35 8.52 8.03
C ARG A 32 0.26 8.17 9.37
N GLU A 33 1.40 7.52 9.36
CA GLU A 33 2.18 7.24 10.55
C GLU A 33 3.58 7.81 10.41
N ARG A 34 4.15 8.25 11.54
CA ARG A 34 5.46 8.88 11.57
C ARG A 34 6.37 8.10 12.51
N TRP A 35 7.59 7.87 12.02
CA TRP A 35 8.60 7.07 12.69
C TRP A 35 9.91 7.86 12.80
N CYS A 36 10.60 7.71 13.92
CA CYS A 36 11.91 8.29 14.19
C CYS A 36 12.94 7.16 14.41
N GLY A 37 14.00 7.13 13.62
CA GLY A 37 15.08 6.14 13.72
C GLY A 37 16.11 6.43 14.81
N ALA A 38 15.67 6.80 16.02
CA ALA A 38 16.55 7.20 17.11
C ALA A 38 17.36 6.04 17.71
N LEU A 39 16.80 4.82 17.72
CA LEU A 39 17.42 3.67 18.42
C LEU A 39 18.44 2.94 17.53
N ASP A 40 18.17 2.83 16.23
CA ASP A 40 19.13 2.33 15.23
C ASP A 40 19.04 3.15 13.93
N PRO A 41 19.79 4.26 13.83
CA PRO A 41 19.77 5.12 12.66
C PRO A 41 20.20 4.41 11.37
N SER A 42 21.05 3.38 11.49
CA SER A 42 21.63 2.70 10.33
C SER A 42 20.66 1.71 9.70
N ALA A 43 19.98 0.89 10.51
CA ALA A 43 18.93 0.00 10.05
C ALA A 43 17.72 0.80 9.55
N PHE A 44 17.33 1.85 10.28
CA PHE A 44 16.24 2.73 9.85
C PHE A 44 16.53 3.40 8.50
N ALA A 45 17.76 3.87 8.25
CA ALA A 45 18.13 4.46 6.97
C ALA A 45 18.05 3.47 5.80
N ARG A 46 18.49 2.21 5.99
CA ARG A 46 18.34 1.14 4.98
C ARG A 46 16.85 0.87 4.69
N TRP A 47 16.05 0.75 5.74
CA TRP A 47 14.60 0.58 5.65
C TRP A 47 13.90 1.70 4.88
N VAL A 48 14.29 2.97 5.12
CA VAL A 48 13.77 4.15 4.39
C VAL A 48 14.18 4.11 2.92
N ALA A 49 15.44 3.77 2.64
CA ALA A 49 15.97 3.71 1.28
C ALA A 49 15.23 2.67 0.44
N ASP A 50 15.01 1.47 0.96
CA ASP A 50 14.32 0.39 0.24
C ASP A 50 12.88 0.75 -0.15
N ARG A 51 12.17 1.46 0.74
CA ARG A 51 10.79 1.91 0.49
C ARG A 51 10.73 3.09 -0.46
N SER A 52 11.70 4.00 -0.37
CA SER A 52 11.80 5.17 -1.25
C SER A 52 12.19 4.79 -2.69
N ALA A 53 12.95 3.71 -2.86
CA ALA A 53 13.33 3.17 -4.17
C ALA A 53 12.23 2.27 -4.81
N GLY A 54 11.12 2.02 -4.10
CA GLY A 54 10.07 1.11 -4.57
C GLY A 54 10.50 -0.37 -4.60
N CYS A 55 11.52 -0.75 -3.83
CA CYS A 55 12.06 -2.10 -3.84
C CYS A 55 11.11 -3.16 -3.24
N GLY A 56 10.04 -2.75 -2.56
CA GLY A 56 8.99 -3.64 -2.06
C GLY A 56 7.61 -3.17 -2.48
N ALA A 57 7.11 -3.63 -3.62
CA ALA A 57 5.77 -3.29 -4.12
C ALA A 57 4.62 -3.66 -3.16
N HIS A 58 4.89 -4.58 -2.23
CA HIS A 58 3.95 -5.03 -1.20
C HIS A 58 4.25 -4.41 0.17
N LEU A 59 5.27 -3.57 0.29
CA LEU A 59 5.58 -2.85 1.53
C LEU A 59 4.86 -1.50 1.53
N VAL A 60 4.46 -1.04 2.71
CA VAL A 60 3.89 0.30 2.86
C VAL A 60 4.90 1.36 2.41
N PRO A 61 4.50 2.30 1.53
CA PRO A 61 5.42 3.30 0.99
C PRO A 61 5.76 4.39 2.01
N VAL A 62 7.01 4.84 1.93
CA VAL A 62 7.44 6.08 2.58
C VAL A 62 7.05 7.25 1.69
N VAL A 63 6.23 8.17 2.21
CA VAL A 63 5.74 9.34 1.48
C VAL A 63 6.52 10.62 1.78
N ARG A 64 7.21 10.67 2.91
CA ARG A 64 8.06 11.79 3.28
C ARG A 64 9.22 11.33 4.16
N VAL A 65 10.39 11.93 3.94
CA VAL A 65 11.57 11.76 4.79
C VAL A 65 12.01 13.13 5.28
N GLY A 66 12.50 13.20 6.52
CA GLY A 66 12.94 14.44 7.14
C GLY A 66 13.71 14.18 8.43
N ARG A 67 13.68 15.15 9.35
CA ARG A 67 14.25 15.01 10.69
C ARG A 67 13.17 15.24 11.75
N CYS A 68 13.27 14.54 12.87
CA CYS A 68 12.49 14.87 14.06
C CYS A 68 13.07 16.12 14.75
N PRO A 69 12.37 16.71 15.75
CA PRO A 69 12.88 17.84 16.53
C PRO A 69 14.25 17.59 17.17
N ASP A 70 14.54 16.34 17.54
CA ASP A 70 15.80 15.92 18.17
C ASP A 70 16.92 15.67 17.13
N GLY A 71 16.65 15.91 15.85
CA GLY A 71 17.62 15.86 14.76
C GLY A 71 17.83 14.47 14.13
N HIS A 72 17.17 13.43 14.63
CA HIS A 72 17.22 12.07 14.06
C HIS A 72 16.48 11.97 12.72
N LEU A 73 16.84 10.98 11.90
CA LEU A 73 16.11 10.68 10.66
C LEU A 73 14.67 10.26 10.99
N ALA A 74 13.71 10.87 10.30
CA ALA A 74 12.30 10.57 10.45
C ALA A 74 11.66 10.26 9.10
N ALA A 75 10.67 9.37 9.10
CA ALA A 75 9.90 9.01 7.91
C ALA A 75 8.40 9.04 8.20
N GLU A 76 7.61 9.52 7.24
CA GLU A 76 6.16 9.39 7.22
C GLU A 76 5.79 8.30 6.21
N VAL A 77 4.98 7.34 6.66
CA VAL A 77 4.42 6.27 5.82
C VAL A 77 2.92 6.47 5.62
N LEU A 78 2.45 6.04 4.45
CA LEU A 78 1.03 6.05 4.11
C LEU A 78 0.48 4.63 4.20
N ARG A 79 -0.28 4.31 5.26
CA ARG A 79 -0.99 3.04 5.38
C ARG A 79 -2.30 3.08 4.57
N PRO A 80 -2.40 2.32 3.47
CA PRO A 80 -3.64 2.21 2.73
C PRO A 80 -4.70 1.52 3.58
N ALA A 81 -5.98 1.75 3.26
CA ALA A 81 -7.06 1.01 3.90
C ALA A 81 -7.00 -0.46 3.45
N VAL A 82 -6.61 -1.33 4.38
CA VAL A 82 -6.52 -2.78 4.17
C VAL A 82 -7.33 -3.50 5.23
N ARG A 83 -7.89 -4.64 4.84
CA ARG A 83 -8.47 -5.59 5.80
C ARG A 83 -7.35 -6.48 6.33
N PRO A 84 -7.17 -6.64 7.66
CA PRO A 84 -6.20 -7.57 8.21
C PRO A 84 -6.38 -8.98 7.62
N LEU A 85 -5.28 -9.68 7.34
CA LEU A 85 -5.31 -10.96 6.62
C LEU A 85 -6.21 -12.00 7.30
N GLY A 86 -6.18 -12.08 8.63
CA GLY A 86 -7.06 -12.97 9.39
C GLY A 86 -8.55 -12.70 9.13
N GLU A 87 -8.96 -11.43 9.25
CA GLU A 87 -10.34 -11.02 8.96
C GLU A 87 -10.71 -11.23 7.48
N ALA A 88 -9.76 -11.03 6.57
CA ALA A 88 -9.95 -11.27 5.15
C ALA A 88 -10.20 -12.75 4.85
N LEU A 89 -9.45 -13.65 5.51
CA LEU A 89 -9.65 -15.09 5.42
C LEU A 89 -10.97 -15.53 6.07
N ASP A 90 -11.41 -14.89 7.15
CA ASP A 90 -12.70 -15.19 7.79
C ASP A 90 -13.88 -14.84 6.87
N VAL A 91 -13.77 -13.78 6.07
CA VAL A 91 -14.76 -13.44 5.03
C VAL A 91 -14.69 -14.40 3.84
N LEU A 92 -13.48 -14.80 3.41
CA LEU A 92 -13.30 -15.72 2.29
C LEU A 92 -13.71 -17.17 2.62
N GLY A 93 -13.66 -17.55 3.90
CA GLY A 93 -13.84 -18.93 4.32
C GLY A 93 -12.65 -19.81 3.91
N ALA A 94 -12.91 -20.81 3.05
CA ALA A 94 -11.90 -21.73 2.56
C ALA A 94 -11.38 -21.28 1.18
N PRO A 95 -10.21 -20.63 1.07
CA PRO A 95 -9.66 -20.23 -0.22
C PRO A 95 -9.34 -21.43 -1.09
N THR A 96 -9.57 -21.28 -2.40
CA THR A 96 -9.04 -22.22 -3.41
C THR A 96 -7.51 -22.12 -3.47
N GLU A 97 -6.83 -23.15 -3.98
CA GLU A 97 -5.36 -23.13 -4.16
C GLU A 97 -4.91 -21.89 -4.94
N GLY A 98 -5.58 -21.54 -6.04
CA GLY A 98 -5.22 -20.36 -6.83
C GLY A 98 -5.40 -19.02 -6.10
N VAL A 99 -6.35 -18.92 -5.16
CA VAL A 99 -6.48 -17.73 -4.29
C VAL A 99 -5.37 -17.73 -3.23
N ALA A 100 -5.05 -18.89 -2.66
CA ALA A 100 -3.95 -19.02 -1.72
C ALA A 100 -2.60 -18.64 -2.36
N VAL A 101 -2.34 -19.05 -3.60
CA VAL A 101 -1.15 -18.62 -4.36
C VAL A 101 -1.12 -17.09 -4.49
N THR A 102 -2.22 -16.46 -4.91
CA THR A 102 -2.30 -15.00 -5.04
C THR A 102 -1.97 -14.26 -3.74
N LEU A 103 -2.46 -14.77 -2.59
CA LEU A 103 -2.23 -14.14 -1.30
C LEU A 103 -0.84 -14.42 -0.72
N THR A 104 -0.23 -15.56 -1.03
CA THR A 104 1.02 -16.00 -0.39
C THR A 104 2.28 -15.68 -1.18
N VAL A 105 2.21 -15.62 -2.52
CA VAL A 105 3.38 -15.25 -3.35
C VAL A 105 3.97 -13.89 -2.94
N PRO A 106 3.19 -12.80 -2.78
CA PRO A 106 3.73 -11.52 -2.31
C PRO A 106 4.49 -11.61 -0.98
N LEU A 107 3.95 -12.38 -0.03
CA LEU A 107 4.53 -12.54 1.32
C LEU A 107 5.88 -13.26 1.25
N LEU A 108 5.92 -14.37 0.52
CA LEU A 108 7.13 -15.17 0.37
C LEU A 108 8.19 -14.42 -0.46
N GLN A 109 7.81 -13.67 -1.49
CA GLN A 109 8.75 -12.82 -2.24
C GLN A 109 9.44 -11.78 -1.36
N VAL A 110 8.69 -11.10 -0.49
CA VAL A 110 9.26 -10.14 0.46
C VAL A 110 10.15 -10.87 1.48
N ALA A 111 9.71 -12.03 1.99
CA ALA A 111 10.49 -12.83 2.94
C ALA A 111 11.83 -13.32 2.35
N VAL A 112 11.84 -13.84 1.11
CA VAL A 112 13.07 -14.25 0.40
C VAL A 112 14.04 -13.08 0.31
N ARG A 113 13.56 -11.92 -0.17
CA ARG A 113 14.41 -10.74 -0.32
C ARG A 113 14.97 -10.27 1.01
N ALA A 114 14.17 -10.32 2.07
CA ALA A 114 14.59 -9.90 3.40
C ALA A 114 15.64 -10.87 3.99
N ARG A 115 15.42 -12.18 3.86
CA ARG A 115 16.40 -13.21 4.26
C ARG A 115 17.70 -13.13 3.47
N ALA A 116 17.64 -12.70 2.21
CA ALA A 116 18.81 -12.47 1.37
C ALA A 116 19.51 -11.13 1.66
N GLY A 117 18.99 -10.30 2.58
CA GLY A 117 19.52 -8.96 2.87
C GLY A 117 19.28 -7.93 1.76
N ALA A 118 18.40 -8.23 0.80
CA ALA A 118 18.06 -7.37 -0.33
C ALA A 118 16.96 -6.35 -0.02
N VAL A 119 16.32 -6.46 1.15
CA VAL A 119 15.38 -5.47 1.69
C VAL A 119 15.37 -5.56 3.21
N GLU A 120 15.42 -4.41 3.88
CA GLU A 120 15.28 -4.31 5.32
C GLU A 120 13.78 -4.35 5.68
N VAL A 121 13.39 -5.42 6.37
CA VAL A 121 12.04 -5.61 6.91
C VAL A 121 12.17 -5.64 8.43
N GLY A 122 11.48 -4.71 9.09
CA GLY A 122 11.40 -4.70 10.54
C GLY A 122 10.31 -5.65 11.04
N THR A 123 9.87 -5.43 12.27
CA THR A 123 8.88 -6.29 12.92
C THR A 123 7.52 -6.17 12.23
N VAL A 124 6.96 -7.29 11.77
CA VAL A 124 5.60 -7.32 11.19
C VAL A 124 4.61 -7.69 12.30
N PRO A 125 3.74 -6.78 12.76
CA PRO A 125 2.73 -7.12 13.75
C PRO A 125 1.67 -8.05 13.16
N GLN A 126 0.87 -8.70 14.01
CA GLN A 126 -0.12 -9.69 13.58
C GLN A 126 -1.17 -9.12 12.59
N ASP A 127 -1.54 -7.85 12.78
CA ASP A 127 -2.43 -7.07 11.91
C ASP A 127 -1.67 -6.28 10.82
N GLY A 128 -0.34 -6.44 10.76
CA GLY A 128 0.55 -5.76 9.81
C GLY A 128 0.46 -6.31 8.40
N VAL A 129 -0.13 -7.48 8.19
CA VAL A 129 -0.42 -8.02 6.86
C VAL A 129 -1.91 -7.83 6.57
N GLY A 130 -2.21 -7.12 5.50
CA GLY A 130 -3.58 -6.87 5.07
C GLY A 130 -3.77 -7.04 3.58
N VAL A 131 -5.03 -7.12 3.18
CA VAL A 131 -5.43 -7.18 1.78
C VAL A 131 -6.35 -6.00 1.47
N ASP A 132 -6.05 -5.29 0.40
CA ASP A 132 -6.86 -4.17 -0.05
C ASP A 132 -8.09 -4.63 -0.85
N GLU A 133 -8.95 -3.68 -1.21
CA GLU A 133 -10.17 -3.89 -2.01
C GLU A 133 -9.92 -4.39 -3.44
N SER A 134 -8.67 -4.40 -3.92
CA SER A 134 -8.28 -4.99 -5.20
C SER A 134 -7.82 -6.44 -5.08
N GLY A 135 -7.60 -6.91 -3.84
CA GLY A 135 -6.98 -8.21 -3.57
C GLY A 135 -5.46 -8.15 -3.48
N ALA A 136 -4.87 -6.95 -3.46
CA ALA A 136 -3.43 -6.78 -3.31
C ALA A 136 -3.02 -6.90 -1.84
N VAL A 137 -1.98 -7.70 -1.62
CA VAL A 137 -1.39 -7.91 -0.29
C VAL A 137 -0.44 -6.77 0.02
N LEU A 138 -0.61 -6.18 1.20
CA LEU A 138 0.23 -5.12 1.74
C LEU A 138 0.75 -5.51 3.12
N VAL A 139 2.02 -5.22 3.33
CA VAL A 139 2.80 -5.53 4.53
C VAL A 139 3.24 -4.22 5.14
N ALA A 140 2.83 -4.02 6.38
CA ALA A 140 3.07 -2.84 7.17
C ALA A 140 3.89 -3.24 8.40
N ASP A 141 5.21 -3.15 8.27
CA ASP A 141 6.16 -3.43 9.33
C ASP A 141 6.47 -2.21 10.18
N VAL A 142 6.88 -2.46 11.43
CA VAL A 142 7.48 -1.48 12.32
C VAL A 142 8.96 -1.36 11.93
N PRO A 143 9.44 -0.17 11.54
CA PRO A 143 10.81 -0.01 11.09
C PRO A 143 11.82 -0.42 12.18
N PRO A 144 12.96 -1.02 11.83
CA PRO A 144 13.97 -1.43 12.80
C PRO A 144 14.55 -0.22 13.53
N GLY A 145 14.61 -0.30 14.86
CA GLY A 145 15.12 0.78 15.71
C GLY A 145 14.31 2.08 15.66
N ALA A 146 13.06 2.04 15.19
CA ALA A 146 12.20 3.19 15.17
C ALA A 146 11.31 3.33 16.40
N VAL A 147 11.03 4.58 16.76
CA VAL A 147 9.99 4.94 17.72
C VAL A 147 8.88 5.72 17.01
N PRO A 148 7.61 5.55 17.40
CA PRO A 148 6.54 6.36 16.86
C PRO A 148 6.73 7.83 17.26
N ILE A 149 6.43 8.74 16.34
CA ILE A 149 6.36 10.18 16.60
C ILE A 149 4.90 10.53 16.86
N HIS A 150 4.61 11.08 18.03
CA HIS A 150 3.26 11.50 18.40
C HIS A 150 2.89 12.85 17.76
N ALA A 151 1.62 13.23 17.84
CA ALA A 151 1.09 14.42 17.15
C ALA A 151 1.73 15.75 17.64
N ASP A 152 2.26 15.75 18.86
CA ASP A 152 3.05 16.84 19.45
C ASP A 152 4.48 16.92 18.88
N GLY A 153 4.88 15.97 18.03
CA GLY A 153 6.20 15.91 17.40
C GLY A 153 7.28 15.31 18.27
N ALA A 154 6.96 14.93 19.52
CA ALA A 154 7.92 14.32 20.43
C ALA A 154 8.20 12.87 20.02
N CYS A 155 9.48 12.48 20.05
CA CYS A 155 9.87 11.09 19.94
C CYS A 155 9.53 10.38 21.25
N ALA A 156 8.86 9.23 21.20
CA ALA A 156 8.60 8.43 22.39
C ALA A 156 9.90 7.97 23.12
N ALA A 157 11.06 8.08 22.47
CA ALA A 157 12.38 7.81 23.06
C ALA A 157 12.75 8.80 24.19
N ASP A 158 12.23 10.03 24.16
CA ASP A 158 12.57 11.10 25.12
C ASP A 158 11.57 11.24 26.27
N LEU A 159 10.51 10.42 26.29
CA LEU A 159 9.61 10.38 27.44
C LEU A 159 10.39 9.76 28.62
N PRO A 160 10.50 10.45 29.77
CA PRO A 160 11.06 9.85 30.96
C PRO A 160 10.20 8.63 31.27
N ARG A 161 10.84 7.45 31.22
CA ARG A 161 10.27 6.19 31.68
C ARG A 161 9.69 6.47 33.07
N GLN A 162 8.37 6.55 33.19
CA GLN A 162 7.71 6.70 34.47
C GLN A 162 7.84 5.36 35.20
N ASP A 163 9.04 5.09 35.68
CA ASP A 163 9.25 4.13 36.74
C ASP A 163 8.44 4.68 37.91
N THR A 164 7.31 4.03 38.18
CA THR A 164 6.46 4.33 39.32
C THR A 164 7.19 3.84 40.57
N CYS A 165 8.25 4.57 40.95
CA CYS A 165 8.95 4.35 42.20
C CYS A 165 8.11 4.99 43.31
N ALA A 166 7.41 4.12 44.03
CA ALA A 166 6.76 4.46 45.28
C ALA A 166 7.73 5.25 46.20
N THR A 167 7.20 6.35 46.72
CA THR A 167 7.89 7.29 47.60
C THR A 167 8.35 6.60 48.89
N GLY A 168 9.66 6.63 49.16
CA GLY A 168 10.27 6.34 50.46
C GLY A 168 11.33 7.40 50.77
N PRO A 169 11.48 7.86 52.02
CA PRO A 169 12.26 9.05 52.31
C PRO A 169 13.77 8.79 52.38
N ARG A 170 14.50 9.72 51.75
CA ARG A 170 15.83 10.28 52.09
C ARG A 170 16.82 9.39 52.84
N SER A 171 17.91 9.05 52.16
CA SER A 171 19.23 9.04 52.81
C SER A 171 20.30 9.47 51.81
N ASP A 172 21.10 10.45 52.23
CA ASP A 172 22.34 10.91 51.59
C ASP A 172 23.22 9.72 51.19
N ARG A 173 23.78 9.79 49.97
CA ARG A 173 25.09 9.23 49.62
C ARG A 173 25.55 9.76 48.26
N THR A 174 26.51 10.68 48.33
CA THR A 174 27.67 10.85 47.44
C THR A 174 27.55 10.37 46.00
N CYS A 175 27.60 11.35 45.09
CA CYS A 175 27.95 11.16 43.69
C CYS A 175 29.31 10.44 43.58
N THR A 176 29.31 9.26 42.97
CA THR A 176 30.51 8.63 42.42
C THR A 176 30.08 8.04 41.09
N GLU A 177 30.53 8.65 39.99
CA GLU A 177 30.30 8.15 38.63
C GLU A 177 30.86 6.73 38.49
N PRO A 178 30.04 5.73 38.13
CA PRO A 178 30.54 4.51 37.55
C PRO A 178 30.54 4.69 36.03
N GLY A 179 31.69 4.43 35.41
CA GLY A 179 31.90 4.52 33.97
C GLY A 179 30.72 3.97 33.17
N ARG A 180 30.21 4.81 32.26
CA ARG A 180 29.13 4.52 31.31
C ARG A 180 29.61 3.48 30.30
N GLN A 181 29.74 2.23 30.74
CA GLN A 181 29.70 1.10 29.85
C GLN A 181 28.26 1.03 29.35
N PRO A 182 27.99 1.16 28.04
CA PRO A 182 26.65 0.88 27.54
C PRO A 182 26.40 -0.60 27.81
N VAL A 183 25.62 -0.86 28.85
CA VAL A 183 24.95 -2.13 29.05
C VAL A 183 24.16 -2.34 27.77
N ARG A 184 24.68 -3.16 26.86
CA ARG A 184 23.88 -3.74 25.78
C ARG A 184 22.72 -4.41 26.48
N ALA A 185 21.56 -3.75 26.45
CA ALA A 185 20.33 -4.36 26.85
C ALA A 185 20.25 -5.72 26.12
N PRO A 186 19.84 -6.80 26.81
CA PRO A 186 19.66 -8.08 26.14
C PRO A 186 18.78 -7.82 24.92
N LEU A 187 19.23 -8.29 23.76
CA LEU A 187 18.50 -8.30 22.51
C LEU A 187 17.10 -8.84 22.87
N ARG A 188 16.10 -7.96 22.99
CA ARG A 188 14.71 -8.39 23.10
C ARG A 188 14.49 -9.27 21.88
N ASP A 189 13.86 -10.43 22.06
CA ASP A 189 13.34 -11.26 20.98
C ASP A 189 12.43 -10.39 20.10
N ASP A 190 13.04 -9.67 19.16
CA ASP A 190 12.36 -8.82 18.20
C ASP A 190 11.73 -9.80 17.21
N PRO A 191 10.41 -9.82 17.05
CA PRO A 191 9.76 -10.75 16.15
C PRO A 191 10.27 -10.53 14.72
N ASP A 192 11.10 -11.47 14.28
CA ASP A 192 11.71 -11.53 12.95
C ASP A 192 10.65 -11.37 11.84
N GLY A 193 10.63 -10.19 11.21
CA GLY A 193 9.67 -9.82 10.16
C GLY A 193 9.53 -10.87 9.05
N PRO A 194 10.63 -11.32 8.42
CA PRO A 194 10.61 -12.44 7.47
C PRO A 194 9.88 -13.69 7.98
N ARG A 195 10.11 -14.09 9.23
CA ARG A 195 9.42 -15.22 9.85
C ARG A 195 7.92 -14.98 9.97
N GLN A 196 7.51 -13.77 10.33
CA GLN A 196 6.08 -13.42 10.40
C GLN A 196 5.40 -13.45 9.03
N LEU A 197 6.12 -13.11 7.95
CA LEU A 197 5.60 -13.23 6.59
C LEU A 197 5.38 -14.70 6.17
N VAL A 198 6.30 -15.60 6.54
CA VAL A 198 6.10 -17.04 6.32
C VAL A 198 4.94 -17.58 7.14
N LEU A 199 4.78 -17.12 8.39
CA LEU A 199 3.62 -17.48 9.23
C LEU A 199 2.30 -16.96 8.66
N ALA A 200 2.28 -15.75 8.10
CA ALA A 200 1.12 -15.22 7.40
C ALA A 200 0.79 -16.06 6.15
N ALA A 201 1.80 -16.52 5.40
CA ALA A 201 1.60 -17.43 4.28
C ALA A 201 1.03 -18.79 4.76
N ARG A 202 1.56 -19.34 5.85
CA ARG A 202 1.06 -20.56 6.49
C ARG A 202 -0.41 -20.43 6.90
N MET A 203 -0.80 -19.30 7.50
CA MET A 203 -2.18 -19.01 7.90
C MET A 203 -3.16 -19.11 6.72
N VAL A 204 -2.77 -18.65 5.53
CA VAL A 204 -3.60 -18.77 4.31
C VAL A 204 -3.76 -20.23 3.91
N TRP A 205 -2.65 -20.98 3.84
CA TRP A 205 -2.67 -22.39 3.44
C TRP A 205 -3.37 -23.31 4.43
N ASP A 206 -3.38 -22.96 5.72
CA ASP A 206 -4.15 -23.69 6.73
C ASP A 206 -5.66 -23.63 6.48
N ARG A 207 -6.15 -22.57 5.82
CA ARG A 207 -7.56 -22.40 5.45
C ARG A 207 -7.93 -23.11 4.13
N VAL A 208 -6.96 -23.47 3.30
CA VAL A 208 -7.20 -24.27 2.09
C VAL A 208 -7.68 -25.67 2.49
N ASP A 209 -8.59 -26.28 1.73
CA ASP A 209 -9.07 -27.65 1.98
C ASP A 209 -7.89 -28.60 2.22
N ALA A 210 -7.91 -29.31 3.36
CA ALA A 210 -6.89 -30.29 3.74
C ALA A 210 -6.72 -31.43 2.72
N ARG A 211 -7.73 -31.68 1.88
CA ARG A 211 -7.69 -32.66 0.80
C ARG A 211 -6.98 -32.16 -0.46
N ALA A 212 -6.68 -30.85 -0.55
CA ALA A 212 -6.02 -30.26 -1.69
C ALA A 212 -4.62 -30.90 -1.88
N PRO A 213 -4.27 -31.37 -3.09
CA PRO A 213 -3.04 -32.11 -3.32
C PRO A 213 -1.80 -31.26 -3.02
N ALA A 214 -1.83 -29.95 -3.27
CA ALA A 214 -0.70 -29.07 -3.03
C ALA A 214 -0.28 -29.00 -1.56
N ARG A 215 -1.24 -29.12 -0.62
CA ARG A 215 -0.96 -29.01 0.83
C ARG A 215 0.02 -30.06 1.33
N ARG A 216 -0.03 -31.28 0.80
CA ARG A 216 0.89 -32.35 1.23
C ARG A 216 2.35 -32.02 0.93
N ALA A 217 2.61 -31.33 -0.18
CA ALA A 217 3.94 -30.91 -0.56
C ALA A 217 4.35 -29.61 0.13
N LEU A 218 3.42 -28.66 0.27
CA LEU A 218 3.69 -27.33 0.82
C LEU A 218 3.86 -27.31 2.32
N ASP A 219 3.09 -28.11 3.06
CA ASP A 219 3.07 -28.06 4.52
C ASP A 219 4.45 -28.23 5.16
N PRO A 220 5.23 -29.29 4.84
CA PRO A 220 6.57 -29.45 5.42
C PRO A 220 7.55 -28.34 5.01
N VAL A 221 7.39 -27.79 3.80
CA VAL A 221 8.31 -26.77 3.26
C VAL A 221 8.05 -25.41 3.90
N LEU A 222 6.78 -25.03 4.10
CA LEU A 222 6.42 -23.82 4.85
C LEU A 222 6.85 -23.90 6.32
N ASP A 223 6.75 -25.08 6.94
CA ASP A 223 7.22 -25.29 8.31
C ASP A 223 8.74 -25.17 8.43
N ALA A 224 9.49 -25.70 7.46
CA ALA A 224 10.94 -25.54 7.39
C ALA A 224 11.36 -24.09 7.09
N ALA A 225 10.66 -23.41 6.18
CA ALA A 225 10.95 -22.04 5.78
C ALA A 225 10.76 -21.01 6.91
N LYS A 226 9.88 -21.29 7.88
CA LYS A 226 9.58 -20.38 9.01
C LYS A 226 10.85 -19.96 9.75
N ASP A 227 11.69 -20.92 10.09
CA ASP A 227 12.95 -20.70 10.79
C ASP A 227 14.17 -20.91 9.86
N GLY A 228 13.91 -21.01 8.55
CA GLY A 228 14.89 -21.27 7.50
C GLY A 228 15.56 -20.02 6.94
N ASP A 229 16.55 -20.25 6.09
CA ASP A 229 17.28 -19.21 5.36
C ASP A 229 16.56 -18.78 4.06
N ALA A 230 17.19 -17.90 3.28
CA ALA A 230 16.63 -17.42 2.03
C ALA A 230 16.36 -18.54 1.00
N ALA A 231 17.16 -19.60 1.01
CA ALA A 231 17.03 -20.71 0.06
C ALA A 231 15.79 -21.55 0.38
N LEU A 232 15.54 -21.85 1.66
CA LEU A 232 14.34 -22.57 2.08
C LEU A 232 13.05 -21.77 1.82
N VAL A 233 13.07 -20.45 2.04
CA VAL A 233 11.92 -19.59 1.70
C VAL A 233 11.71 -19.51 0.18
N ALA A 234 12.80 -19.53 -0.62
CA ALA A 234 12.71 -19.54 -2.07
C ALA A 234 12.14 -20.88 -2.59
N GLU A 235 12.53 -22.01 -2.01
CA GLU A 235 11.94 -23.31 -2.30
C GLU A 235 10.43 -23.32 -2.01
N ALA A 236 10.02 -22.76 -0.87
CA ALA A 236 8.60 -22.59 -0.54
C ALA A 236 7.87 -21.74 -1.59
N LEU A 237 8.47 -20.62 -2.02
CA LEU A 237 7.90 -19.74 -3.04
C LEU A 237 7.74 -20.45 -4.39
N ASP A 238 8.74 -21.24 -4.81
CA ASP A 238 8.70 -22.00 -6.06
C ASP A 238 7.57 -23.04 -6.03
N LEU A 239 7.43 -23.78 -4.93
CA LEU A 239 6.34 -24.74 -4.77
C LEU A 239 4.96 -24.08 -4.72
N VAL A 240 4.82 -22.94 -4.02
CA VAL A 240 3.57 -22.17 -3.99
C VAL A 240 3.21 -21.71 -5.39
N THR A 241 4.18 -21.21 -6.14
CA THR A 241 3.95 -20.73 -7.52
C THR A 241 3.58 -21.88 -8.46
N ALA A 242 4.13 -23.08 -8.22
CA ALA A 242 3.82 -24.29 -8.99
C ALA A 242 2.48 -24.93 -8.61
N ALA A 243 1.94 -24.67 -7.41
CA ALA A 243 0.75 -25.33 -6.89
C ALA A 243 -0.50 -25.06 -7.75
N ALA A 244 -0.71 -23.81 -8.17
CA ALA A 244 -1.83 -23.41 -9.01
C ALA A 244 -1.55 -22.07 -9.72
N PRO A 245 -2.17 -21.80 -10.89
CA PRO A 245 -2.12 -20.47 -11.47
C PRO A 245 -2.80 -19.45 -10.52
N PRO A 246 -2.22 -18.24 -10.34
CA PRO A 246 -2.81 -17.22 -9.48
C PRO A 246 -4.21 -16.83 -9.97
N ARG A 247 -5.13 -16.63 -9.02
CA ARG A 247 -6.51 -16.21 -9.28
C ARG A 247 -6.79 -14.86 -8.61
N PRO A 248 -7.33 -13.87 -9.33
CA PRO A 248 -7.70 -12.59 -8.72
C PRO A 248 -8.73 -12.80 -7.61
N VAL A 249 -8.52 -12.15 -6.47
CA VAL A 249 -9.51 -12.12 -5.39
C VAL A 249 -10.49 -10.99 -5.70
N ARG A 250 -11.78 -11.33 -5.86
CA ARG A 250 -12.84 -10.33 -5.97
C ARG A 250 -13.60 -10.29 -4.67
N TRP A 251 -13.37 -9.24 -3.89
CA TRP A 251 -14.16 -8.96 -2.72
C TRP A 251 -15.59 -8.62 -3.15
N THR A 252 -16.56 -9.45 -2.75
CA THR A 252 -17.94 -9.00 -2.79
C THR A 252 -18.06 -7.90 -1.74
N ARG A 253 -18.24 -6.65 -2.18
CA ARG A 253 -18.54 -5.57 -1.24
C ARG A 253 -19.76 -6.00 -0.43
N PRO A 254 -19.73 -5.95 0.92
CA PRO A 254 -20.97 -5.92 1.67
C PRO A 254 -21.78 -4.77 1.07
N VAL A 255 -22.95 -5.07 0.51
CA VAL A 255 -23.91 -4.03 0.17
C VAL A 255 -24.25 -3.40 1.50
N SER A 256 -23.69 -2.21 1.76
CA SER A 256 -24.20 -1.39 2.84
C SER A 256 -25.64 -1.07 2.46
N ASP A 257 -26.60 -1.75 3.09
CA ASP A 257 -28.02 -1.40 3.08
C ASP A 257 -28.20 -0.05 3.80
N LEU A 258 -27.67 1.02 3.20
CA LEU A 258 -27.77 2.38 3.69
C LEU A 258 -28.63 3.18 2.71
N PHE A 259 -29.88 3.36 3.14
CA PHE A 259 -30.84 4.38 2.71
C PHE A 259 -31.46 4.22 1.32
N ASP A 260 -32.52 3.40 1.28
CA ASP A 260 -33.67 3.64 0.42
C ASP A 260 -34.44 4.88 0.94
N GLY A 261 -33.83 6.04 0.76
CA GLY A 261 -34.37 7.34 1.10
C GLY A 261 -34.41 8.20 -0.15
N ARG A 262 -35.29 7.86 -1.09
CA ARG A 262 -35.59 8.67 -2.28
C ARG A 262 -35.96 10.10 -1.84
N PRO A 263 -35.15 11.14 -2.11
CA PRO A 263 -35.62 12.50 -1.92
C PRO A 263 -36.66 12.78 -3.00
N ALA A 264 -37.87 13.11 -2.55
CA ALA A 264 -38.92 13.64 -3.41
C ALA A 264 -38.40 14.87 -4.16
N GLY A 265 -38.85 15.00 -5.41
CA GLY A 265 -38.25 15.84 -6.44
C GLY A 265 -38.03 17.30 -6.06
N LEU A 266 -36.82 17.77 -6.36
CA LEU A 266 -36.56 19.18 -6.62
C LEU A 266 -36.44 19.34 -8.14
N PRO A 267 -37.21 20.25 -8.77
CA PRO A 267 -37.12 20.47 -10.20
C PRO A 267 -35.73 21.03 -10.56
N PRO A 268 -35.17 20.64 -11.72
CA PRO A 268 -33.86 21.12 -12.15
C PRO A 268 -33.89 22.64 -12.39
N ARG A 269 -32.95 23.37 -11.78
CA ARG A 269 -32.64 24.75 -12.14
C ARG A 269 -31.84 24.73 -13.45
N ASP A 270 -32.39 25.32 -14.50
CA ASP A 270 -31.65 25.60 -15.72
C ASP A 270 -30.53 26.61 -15.43
N PRO A 271 -29.26 26.32 -15.83
CA PRO A 271 -28.20 27.30 -15.71
C PRO A 271 -28.37 28.40 -16.77
N ALA A 272 -28.28 29.65 -16.32
CA ALA A 272 -28.36 30.82 -17.17
C ALA A 272 -27.24 30.85 -18.24
N PRO A 273 -27.52 31.33 -19.47
CA PRO A 273 -26.53 31.40 -20.53
C PRO A 273 -25.53 32.53 -20.23
N GLY A 274 -24.26 32.16 -20.00
CA GLY A 274 -23.17 33.13 -19.84
C GLY A 274 -22.02 32.71 -18.94
N ASP A 275 -22.10 31.56 -18.27
CA ASP A 275 -21.08 31.18 -17.29
C ASP A 275 -19.84 30.54 -17.93
N VAL A 276 -18.86 31.39 -18.24
CA VAL A 276 -17.55 31.04 -18.82
C VAL A 276 -16.82 30.00 -17.97
N GLY A 277 -17.07 29.96 -16.66
CA GLY A 277 -16.47 29.00 -15.73
C GLY A 277 -16.93 27.56 -15.99
N VAL A 278 -18.19 27.36 -16.35
CA VAL A 278 -18.75 26.02 -16.63
C VAL A 278 -18.19 25.45 -17.94
N LEU A 279 -17.96 26.32 -18.94
CA LEU A 279 -17.30 25.96 -20.19
C LEU A 279 -15.83 25.60 -19.98
N LEU A 280 -15.12 26.32 -19.10
CA LEU A 280 -13.72 26.05 -18.79
C LEU A 280 -13.55 24.71 -18.05
N VAL A 281 -14.39 24.45 -17.04
CA VAL A 281 -14.37 23.18 -16.28
C VAL A 281 -14.73 22.00 -17.18
N ARG A 282 -15.71 22.16 -18.07
CA ARG A 282 -16.04 21.12 -19.07
C ARG A 282 -14.89 20.88 -20.04
N SER A 283 -14.23 21.93 -20.52
CA SER A 283 -13.12 21.81 -21.47
C SER A 283 -11.90 21.14 -20.83
N VAL A 284 -11.57 21.49 -19.58
CA VAL A 284 -10.49 20.85 -18.82
C VAL A 284 -10.79 19.38 -18.59
N ARG A 285 -12.01 19.06 -18.18
CA ARG A 285 -12.45 17.67 -17.99
C ARG A 285 -12.39 16.88 -19.30
N ASP A 286 -12.80 17.46 -20.41
CA ASP A 286 -12.78 16.81 -21.72
C ASP A 286 -11.36 16.57 -22.23
N VAL A 287 -10.42 17.48 -21.94
CA VAL A 287 -8.99 17.32 -22.25
C VAL A 287 -8.35 16.22 -21.40
N VAL A 288 -8.74 16.10 -20.13
CA VAL A 288 -8.24 15.05 -19.22
C VAL A 288 -8.81 13.68 -19.61
N GLU A 289 -10.11 13.58 -19.87
CA GLU A 289 -10.78 12.32 -20.17
C GLU A 289 -10.55 11.84 -21.62
N ARG A 290 -10.45 12.75 -22.60
CA ARG A 290 -10.39 12.41 -24.03
C ARG A 290 -9.09 12.81 -24.73
N GLY A 291 -8.16 13.47 -24.05
CA GLY A 291 -6.89 13.94 -24.61
C GLY A 291 -6.98 15.27 -25.35
N ILE A 292 -5.82 15.87 -25.61
CA ILE A 292 -5.68 17.20 -26.21
C ILE A 292 -6.05 17.11 -27.70
N PRO A 293 -7.04 17.89 -28.20
CA PRO A 293 -7.38 17.89 -29.62
C PRO A 293 -6.26 18.56 -30.44
N LEU A 294 -5.76 17.85 -31.45
CA LEU A 294 -4.86 18.37 -32.48
C LEU A 294 -5.59 18.33 -33.82
N GLY A 295 -6.30 19.41 -34.11
CA GLY A 295 -7.13 19.54 -35.31
C GLY A 295 -8.47 18.81 -35.21
N ALA A 296 -9.25 18.84 -36.30
CA ALA A 296 -10.65 18.38 -36.31
C ALA A 296 -10.83 16.86 -36.16
N ALA A 297 -9.77 16.05 -36.27
CA ALA A 297 -9.88 14.59 -36.35
C ALA A 297 -8.86 13.78 -35.53
N ARG A 298 -7.95 14.42 -34.76
CA ARG A 298 -6.94 13.68 -33.98
C ARG A 298 -6.88 14.19 -32.54
N ARG A 299 -6.85 13.27 -31.58
CA ARG A 299 -6.68 13.59 -30.16
C ARG A 299 -5.41 12.93 -29.67
N LEU A 300 -4.53 13.70 -29.01
CA LEU A 300 -3.30 13.19 -28.44
C LEU A 300 -3.56 12.74 -26.99
N PRO A 301 -3.24 11.49 -26.61
CA PRO A 301 -3.35 11.05 -25.23
C PRO A 301 -2.47 11.91 -24.32
N LEU A 302 -3.01 12.39 -23.20
CA LEU A 302 -2.34 13.31 -22.27
C LEU A 302 -0.92 12.87 -21.89
N ARG A 303 -0.72 11.54 -21.72
CA ARG A 303 0.58 10.92 -21.44
C ARG A 303 1.66 11.25 -22.47
N HIS A 304 1.33 11.31 -23.76
CA HIS A 304 2.29 11.62 -24.81
C HIS A 304 2.62 13.11 -24.89
N ALA A 305 1.68 13.99 -24.52
CA ALA A 305 1.92 15.42 -24.44
C ALA A 305 2.87 15.76 -23.29
N VAL A 306 2.69 15.15 -22.11
CA VAL A 306 3.59 15.32 -20.96
C VAL A 306 5.00 14.84 -21.28
N VAL A 307 5.13 13.64 -21.87
CA VAL A 307 6.44 13.10 -22.28
C VAL A 307 7.12 14.00 -23.32
N GLY A 308 6.37 14.53 -24.29
CA GLY A 308 6.89 15.47 -25.29
C GLY A 308 7.39 16.79 -24.68
N VAL A 309 6.65 17.37 -23.73
CA VAL A 309 7.06 18.60 -23.01
C VAL A 309 8.32 18.36 -22.18
N VAL A 310 8.42 17.22 -21.49
CA VAL A 310 9.60 16.87 -20.69
C VAL A 310 10.82 16.68 -21.59
N LEU A 311 10.68 15.98 -22.72
CA LEU A 311 11.77 15.78 -23.69
C LEU A 311 12.22 17.10 -24.33
N ALA A 312 11.28 17.96 -24.76
CA ALA A 312 11.60 19.25 -25.33
C ALA A 312 12.25 20.20 -24.31
N GLY A 313 11.75 20.20 -23.07
CA GLY A 313 12.35 20.95 -21.96
C GLY A 313 13.77 20.48 -21.65
N GLY A 314 13.99 19.17 -21.58
CA GLY A 314 15.31 18.56 -21.38
C GLY A 314 16.30 18.91 -22.50
N LEU A 315 15.85 18.86 -23.77
CA LEU A 315 16.65 19.26 -24.93
C LEU A 315 16.99 20.76 -24.93
N ALA A 316 16.06 21.63 -24.54
CA ALA A 316 16.30 23.07 -24.44
C ALA A 316 17.31 23.39 -23.32
N THR A 317 17.18 22.77 -22.16
CA THR A 317 18.15 22.92 -21.06
C THR A 317 19.53 22.40 -21.43
N ALA A 318 19.61 21.28 -22.15
CA ALA A 318 20.87 20.73 -22.65
C ALA A 318 21.51 21.67 -23.67
N ALA A 319 20.74 22.24 -24.60
CA ALA A 319 21.24 23.19 -25.60
C ALA A 319 21.75 24.49 -24.96
N THR A 320 21.10 25.00 -23.90
CA THR A 320 21.58 26.18 -23.16
C THR A 320 22.78 25.91 -22.27
N SER A 321 23.04 24.65 -21.90
CA SER A 321 24.22 24.26 -21.10
C SER A 321 25.48 23.98 -21.92
N VAL A 322 25.37 23.95 -23.25
CA VAL A 322 26.46 23.67 -24.19
C VAL A 322 26.94 24.94 -24.92
N LEU A 323 26.27 26.08 -24.72
CA LEU A 323 26.69 27.42 -25.16
C LEU A 323 27.37 28.17 -24.01
#